data_AF-A0A955FAP6-F1
#
_entry.id   AF-A0A955FAP6-F1
#
_cell.length_a   1.000
_cell.length_b   1.000
_cell.length_c   1.000
_cell.angle_alpha   90.00
_cell.angle_beta   90.00
_cell.angle_gamma   90.00
#
_symmetry.space_group_name_H-M   'P 1'
#
loop_
_entity.id
_entity.type
_entity.pdbx_description
1 polymer ?
#
loop_
_entity_poly.entity_id
_entity_poly.type
_entity_poly.pdbx_seq_one_letter_code
_entity_poly.pdbx_strand_id
1 'polypeptide(L)'
;MRTMRIILMALVFVHICCGGGGKSKQSYPDLVEAGWSAFADGDYNAAFSLYSDAIDADPEQAAAYAGLGWALMKLDNIAQANGTFNTGSTKTNPPADLFAGWSFVLNAQKSYANSN
;
A
#
# COMPACT_ATOMS: atom_id res chain seq x y z
N MET A 1 60.54 14.90 15.46
CA MET A 1 60.04 15.46 14.18
C MET A 1 59.21 14.40 13.47
N ARG A 2 58.11 14.84 12.84
CA ARG A 2 57.15 14.10 11.97
C ARG A 2 55.90 13.53 12.66
N THR A 3 54.99 14.45 12.93
CA THR A 3 53.55 14.30 12.69
C THR A 3 53.29 13.72 11.29
N MET A 4 52.52 12.63 11.16
CA MET A 4 51.79 12.35 9.91
C MET A 4 50.59 11.42 10.13
N ARG A 5 49.40 12.02 10.04
CA ARG A 5 48.14 11.49 9.50
C ARG A 5 48.03 9.97 9.34
N ILE A 6 47.17 9.36 10.16
CA ILE A 6 46.36 8.22 9.71
C ILE A 6 44.91 8.53 10.07
N ILE A 7 44.25 9.19 9.11
CA ILE A 7 42.80 9.23 8.99
C ILE A 7 42.42 7.82 8.53
N LEU A 8 42.11 6.92 9.46
CA LEU A 8 41.42 5.66 9.18
C LEU A 8 40.01 5.86 9.73
N MET A 9 39.04 6.25 8.91
CA MET A 9 38.18 5.31 8.20
C MET A 9 37.65 4.18 9.10
N ALA A 10 37.12 4.53 10.28
CA ALA A 10 36.11 3.71 10.93
C ALA A 10 34.76 4.23 10.46
N LEU A 11 34.34 3.73 9.29
CA LEU A 11 32.94 3.67 8.89
C LEU A 11 32.14 3.17 10.08
N VAL A 12 31.45 4.07 10.79
CA VAL A 12 30.32 3.66 11.62
C VAL A 12 29.28 3.22 10.60
N PHE A 13 29.31 1.94 10.27
CA PHE A 13 28.21 1.21 9.68
C PHE A 13 27.08 1.35 10.68
N VAL A 14 26.32 2.44 10.54
CA VAL A 14 24.99 2.57 11.13
C VAL A 14 24.14 1.53 10.42
N HIS A 15 24.26 0.29 10.89
CA HIS A 15 23.24 -0.74 10.73
C HIS A 15 22.06 -0.32 11.62
N ILE A 16 21.38 0.76 11.22
CA ILE A 16 19.93 0.79 11.39
C ILE A 16 19.44 -0.20 10.35
N CYS A 17 19.40 -1.45 10.79
CA CYS A 17 18.73 -2.55 10.14
C CYS A 17 17.26 -2.13 10.04
N CYS A 18 16.92 -1.41 8.97
CA CYS A 18 15.56 -1.45 8.45
C CYS A 18 15.31 -2.93 8.19
N GLY A 19 14.46 -3.52 9.04
CA GLY A 19 14.22 -4.95 9.10
C GLY A 19 13.88 -5.48 7.72
N GLY A 20 14.87 -6.08 7.07
CA GLY A 20 14.65 -7.00 5.95
C GLY A 20 14.04 -8.26 6.51
N GLY A 21 12.77 -8.19 6.90
CA GLY A 21 11.95 -9.37 7.13
C GLY A 21 11.90 -10.14 5.82
N GLY A 22 12.57 -11.29 5.78
CA GLY A 22 12.60 -12.14 4.61
C GLY A 22 11.17 -12.42 4.16
N LYS A 23 10.82 -11.93 2.96
CA LYS A 23 9.57 -12.31 2.32
C LYS A 23 9.68 -13.80 2.00
N SER A 24 9.18 -14.65 2.90
CA SER A 24 8.60 -15.92 2.48
C SER A 24 7.67 -15.62 1.31
N LYS A 25 7.58 -16.47 0.30
CA LYS A 25 6.68 -16.27 -0.84
C LYS A 25 5.24 -16.27 -0.33
N GLN A 26 4.76 -15.12 0.16
CA GLN A 26 3.45 -14.95 0.79
C GLN A 26 2.41 -15.24 -0.28
N SER A 27 1.40 -16.03 0.09
CA SER A 27 0.31 -16.32 -0.82
C SER A 27 -0.63 -15.11 -0.90
N TYR A 28 -1.47 -15.04 -1.94
CA TYR A 28 -2.49 -14.00 -2.08
C TYR A 28 -3.28 -13.75 -0.77
N PRO A 29 -3.89 -14.77 -0.13
CA PRO A 29 -4.66 -14.53 1.08
C PRO A 29 -3.81 -14.00 2.24
N ASP A 30 -2.55 -14.45 2.37
CA ASP A 30 -1.63 -13.94 3.40
C ASP A 30 -1.32 -12.46 3.19
N LEU A 31 -1.15 -12.04 1.93
CA LEU A 31 -0.87 -10.64 1.57
C LEU A 31 -2.08 -9.76 1.84
N VAL A 32 -3.30 -10.23 1.54
CA VAL A 32 -4.53 -9.51 1.85
C VAL A 32 -4.74 -9.40 3.36
N GLU A 33 -4.53 -10.48 4.12
CA GLU A 33 -4.66 -10.47 5.58
C GLU A 33 -3.63 -9.52 6.23
N ALA A 34 -2.36 -9.61 5.82
CA ALA A 34 -1.32 -8.69 6.28
C ALA A 34 -1.65 -7.24 5.91
N GLY A 35 -2.22 -7.00 4.72
CA GLY A 35 -2.68 -5.69 4.29
C GLY A 35 -3.77 -5.12 5.20
N TRP A 36 -4.72 -5.95 5.62
CA TRP A 36 -5.76 -5.53 6.58
C TRP A 36 -5.20 -5.27 7.97
N SER A 37 -4.22 -6.06 8.43
CA SER A 37 -3.52 -5.79 9.69
C SER A 37 -2.82 -4.44 9.66
N ALA A 38 -2.02 -4.18 8.62
CA ALA A 38 -1.33 -2.89 8.46
C ALA A 38 -2.31 -1.72 8.35
N PHE A 39 -3.44 -1.91 7.67
CA PHE A 39 -4.50 -0.91 7.58
C PHE A 39 -5.12 -0.60 8.95
N ALA A 40 -5.38 -1.64 9.75
CA ALA A 40 -5.92 -1.50 11.11
C ALA A 40 -4.93 -0.79 12.04
N ASP A 41 -3.63 -1.03 11.86
CA ASP A 41 -2.54 -0.36 12.57
C ASP A 41 -2.35 1.10 12.13
N GLY A 42 -3.05 1.53 11.07
CA GLY A 42 -2.95 2.88 10.49
C GLY A 42 -1.73 3.07 9.59
N ASP A 43 -0.95 2.02 9.34
CA ASP A 43 0.14 2.04 8.36
C ASP A 43 -0.41 1.81 6.95
N TYR A 44 -1.04 2.86 6.42
CA TYR A 44 -1.66 2.82 5.10
C TYR A 44 -0.64 2.66 3.97
N ASN A 45 0.64 3.02 4.18
CA ASN A 45 1.69 2.81 3.19
C ASN A 45 2.09 1.33 3.12
N ALA A 46 2.27 0.67 4.26
CA ALA A 46 2.49 -0.78 4.29
C ALA A 46 1.28 -1.53 3.73
N ALA A 47 0.06 -1.14 4.09
CA ALA A 47 -1.16 -1.71 3.54
C ALA A 47 -1.20 -1.56 2.01
N PHE A 48 -0.88 -0.38 1.48
CA PHE A 48 -0.77 -0.13 0.04
C PHE A 48 0.21 -1.11 -0.64
N SER A 49 1.40 -1.28 -0.08
CA SER A 49 2.39 -2.21 -0.64
C SER A 49 1.92 -3.67 -0.59
N LEU A 50 1.30 -4.09 0.52
CA LEU A 50 0.82 -5.47 0.70
C LEU A 50 -0.33 -5.81 -0.25
N TYR A 51 -1.29 -4.90 -0.44
CA TYR A 51 -2.36 -5.10 -1.41
C TYR A 51 -1.85 -5.04 -2.86
N SER A 52 -0.84 -4.22 -3.13
CA SER A 52 -0.19 -4.21 -4.45
C SER A 52 0.50 -5.53 -4.74
N ASP A 53 1.28 -6.04 -3.78
CA ASP A 53 1.90 -7.37 -3.86
C ASP A 53 0.82 -8.46 -4.03
N ALA A 54 -0.35 -8.33 -3.37
CA ALA A 54 -1.47 -9.27 -3.53
C ALA A 54 -2.06 -9.22 -4.95
N ILE A 55 -2.25 -8.03 -5.53
CA ILE A 55 -2.72 -7.87 -6.91
C ILE A 55 -1.73 -8.48 -7.91
N ASP A 56 -0.43 -8.31 -7.67
CA ASP A 56 0.61 -8.92 -8.51
C ASP A 56 0.62 -10.46 -8.40
N ALA A 57 0.28 -10.99 -7.23
CA ALA A 57 0.18 -12.43 -7.00
C ALA A 57 -1.07 -13.05 -7.64
N ASP A 58 -2.22 -12.37 -7.56
CA ASP A 58 -3.47 -12.79 -8.20
C ASP A 58 -4.31 -11.57 -8.64
N PRO A 59 -4.19 -11.16 -9.92
CA PRO A 59 -4.85 -9.96 -10.43
C PRO A 59 -6.35 -10.16 -10.72
N GLU A 60 -6.89 -11.37 -10.57
CA GLU A 60 -8.29 -11.67 -10.88
C GLU A 60 -9.22 -11.53 -9.68
N GLN A 61 -8.67 -11.41 -8.48
CA GLN A 61 -9.45 -11.29 -7.25
C GLN A 61 -9.69 -9.84 -6.82
N ALA A 62 -10.96 -9.47 -6.71
CA ALA A 62 -11.37 -8.10 -6.40
C ALA A 62 -11.03 -7.63 -4.98
N ALA A 63 -10.80 -8.54 -4.02
CA ALA A 63 -10.63 -8.20 -2.61
C ALA A 63 -9.38 -7.33 -2.35
N ALA A 64 -8.25 -7.64 -3.01
CA ALA A 64 -7.03 -6.84 -2.91
C ALA A 64 -7.22 -5.43 -3.51
N TYR A 65 -7.99 -5.29 -4.59
CA TYR A 65 -8.35 -3.97 -5.14
C TYR A 65 -9.22 -3.16 -4.17
N ALA A 66 -10.17 -3.81 -3.48
CA ALA A 66 -10.97 -3.15 -2.46
C ALA A 66 -10.09 -2.60 -1.32
N GLY A 67 -9.22 -3.46 -0.76
CA GLY A 67 -8.26 -3.07 0.28
C GLY A 67 -7.31 -1.95 -0.17
N LEU A 68 -6.76 -2.04 -1.38
CA LEU A 68 -5.90 -1.00 -1.95
C LEU A 68 -6.66 0.33 -2.13
N GLY A 69 -7.91 0.28 -2.60
CA GLY A 69 -8.75 1.47 -2.72
C GLY A 69 -8.98 2.16 -1.38
N TRP A 70 -9.25 1.40 -0.31
CA TRP A 70 -9.37 1.94 1.05
C TRP A 70 -8.05 2.54 1.55
N ALA A 71 -6.92 1.88 1.34
CA ALA A 71 -5.60 2.40 1.71
C ALA A 71 -5.30 3.72 0.98
N LEU A 72 -5.58 3.78 -0.32
CA LEU A 72 -5.40 4.99 -1.13
C LEU A 72 -6.27 6.16 -0.66
N MET A 73 -7.51 5.90 -0.25
CA MET A 73 -8.36 6.94 0.35
C MET A 73 -7.77 7.49 1.65
N LYS A 74 -7.18 6.62 2.49
CA LYS A 74 -6.53 7.04 3.73
C LYS A 74 -5.23 7.80 3.49
N LEU A 75 -4.59 7.58 2.35
CA LEU A 75 -3.43 8.32 1.86
C LEU A 75 -3.82 9.59 1.07
N ASP A 76 -5.10 9.97 1.07
CA ASP A 76 -5.66 11.13 0.34
C ASP A 76 -5.46 11.07 -1.18
N ASN A 77 -5.20 9.88 -1.73
CA ASN A 77 -4.99 9.67 -3.16
C ASN A 77 -6.30 9.26 -3.86
N ILE A 78 -7.26 10.18 -3.85
CA ILE A 78 -8.63 9.96 -4.34
C ILE A 78 -8.67 9.58 -5.83
N ALA A 79 -7.75 10.14 -6.65
CA ALA A 79 -7.69 9.85 -8.07
C ALA A 79 -7.29 8.40 -8.35
N GLN A 80 -6.24 7.90 -7.67
CA GLN A 80 -5.84 6.50 -7.81
C GLN A 80 -6.88 5.56 -7.21
N ALA A 81 -7.46 5.90 -6.05
CA ALA A 81 -8.51 5.09 -5.43
C ALA A 81 -9.68 4.85 -6.40
N ASN A 82 -10.11 5.87 -7.15
CA ASN A 82 -11.16 5.74 -8.16
C ASN A 82 -10.78 4.75 -9.26
N GLY A 83 -9.55 4.83 -9.77
CA GLY A 83 -9.03 3.88 -10.76
C GLY A 83 -9.01 2.47 -10.22
N THR A 84 -8.50 2.28 -9.00
CA THR A 84 -8.38 0.99 -8.33
C THR A 84 -9.75 0.34 -8.11
N PHE A 85 -10.73 1.08 -7.58
CA PHE A 85 -12.08 0.56 -7.39
C PHE A 85 -12.78 0.23 -8.71
N ASN A 86 -12.62 1.08 -9.73
CA ASN A 86 -13.15 0.81 -11.06
C ASN A 86 -12.55 -0.50 -11.63
N THR A 87 -11.24 -0.69 -11.55
CA THR A 87 -10.59 -1.93 -11.96
C THR A 87 -11.08 -3.12 -11.14
N GLY A 88 -11.14 -3.02 -9.82
CA GLY A 88 -11.63 -4.11 -8.96
C GLY A 88 -13.08 -4.50 -9.21
N SER A 89 -13.92 -3.57 -9.68
CA SER A 89 -15.32 -3.84 -10.01
C SER A 89 -15.51 -4.78 -11.21
N THR A 90 -14.49 -4.90 -12.07
CA THR A 90 -14.51 -5.80 -13.24
C THR A 90 -13.91 -7.18 -12.93
N LYS A 91 -13.43 -7.40 -11.70
CA LYS A 91 -12.76 -8.62 -11.25
C LYS A 91 -13.73 -9.65 -10.70
N THR A 92 -13.21 -10.84 -10.41
CA THR A 92 -14.02 -11.96 -9.92
C THR A 92 -14.57 -11.66 -8.53
N ASN A 93 -15.87 -11.84 -8.38
CA ASN A 93 -16.61 -11.73 -7.12
C ASN A 93 -16.28 -10.44 -6.33
N PRO A 94 -16.60 -9.25 -6.87
CA PRO A 94 -16.33 -7.99 -6.19
C PRO A 94 -17.06 -7.93 -4.85
N PRO A 95 -16.34 -7.74 -3.74
CA PRO A 95 -16.98 -7.71 -2.44
C PRO A 95 -17.82 -6.43 -2.30
N ALA A 96 -18.86 -6.47 -1.46
CA ALA A 96 -19.80 -5.35 -1.35
C ALA A 96 -19.14 -4.05 -0.83
N ASP A 97 -18.09 -4.18 -0.03
CA ASP A 97 -17.30 -3.06 0.51
C ASP A 97 -16.54 -2.30 -0.60
N LEU A 98 -16.21 -2.96 -1.72
CA LEU A 98 -15.62 -2.31 -2.89
C LEU A 98 -16.52 -1.19 -3.41
N PHE A 99 -17.81 -1.47 -3.60
CA PHE A 99 -18.77 -0.48 -4.11
C PHE A 99 -19.08 0.60 -3.07
N ALA A 100 -19.05 0.26 -1.78
CA ALA A 100 -19.15 1.23 -0.70
C ALA A 100 -17.97 2.22 -0.74
N GLY A 101 -16.75 1.70 -0.78
CA GLY A 101 -15.51 2.49 -0.92
C GLY A 101 -15.54 3.36 -2.16
N TRP A 102 -15.94 2.80 -3.31
CA TRP A 102 -16.02 3.55 -4.56
C TRP A 102 -17.04 4.69 -4.49
N SER A 103 -18.19 4.47 -3.86
CA SER A 103 -19.20 5.51 -3.66
C SER A 103 -18.67 6.69 -2.85
N PHE A 104 -17.87 6.43 -1.82
CA PHE A 104 -17.19 7.50 -1.06
C PHE A 104 -16.20 8.26 -1.93
N VAL A 105 -15.42 7.57 -2.76
CA VAL A 105 -14.48 8.21 -3.69
C VAL A 105 -15.19 9.10 -4.71
N LEU A 106 -16.27 8.62 -5.32
CA LEU A 106 -17.03 9.41 -6.29
C LEU A 106 -17.64 10.67 -5.67
N ASN A 107 -18.11 10.58 -4.42
CA ASN A 107 -18.60 11.73 -3.68
C ASN A 107 -17.47 12.72 -3.36
N ALA A 108 -16.31 12.21 -2.94
CA ALA A 108 -15.13 13.03 -2.70
C ALA A 108 -14.73 13.78 -3.97
N GLN A 109 -14.62 13.08 -5.12
CA GLN A 109 -14.27 13.69 -6.42
C GLN A 109 -15.22 14.81 -6.83
N LYS A 110 -16.53 14.63 -6.64
CA LYS A 110 -17.52 15.68 -6.93
C LYS A 110 -17.30 16.92 -6.07
N SER A 111 -16.90 16.76 -4.81
CA SER A 111 -16.59 17.89 -3.93
C SER A 111 -15.35 18.66 -4.40
N TYR A 112 -14.29 17.96 -4.81
CA TYR A 112 -13.08 18.62 -5.33
C TYR A 112 -13.34 19.35 -6.65
N ALA A 113 -14.18 18.79 -7.52
CA ALA A 113 -14.56 19.44 -8.79
C ALA A 113 -15.29 20.79 -8.58
N ASN A 114 -16.00 20.95 -7.47
CA ASN A 114 -16.72 22.19 -7.12
C ASN A 114 -15.85 23.20 -6.33
N SER A 115 -14.59 22.88 -6.04
CA SER A 115 -13.71 23.69 -5.18
C SER A 115 -12.70 24.55 -5.97
N ASN A 116 -12.78 24.58 -7.30
CA ASN A 116 -11.96 25.40 -8.21
C ASN A 116 -12.82 26.42 -8.95
#